data_AF-A0A2S5PEE8-F1
#
_entry.id   AF-A0A2S5PEE8-F1
#
_cell.length_a   1.000
_cell.length_b   1.000
_cell.length_c   1.000
_cell.angle_alpha   90.00
_cell.angle_beta   90.00
_cell.angle_gamma   90.00
#
_symmetry.space_group_name_H-M   'P 1'
#
loop_
_entity.id
_entity.type
_entity.pdbx_description
1 polymer ?
#
loop_
_entity_poly.entity_id
_entity_poly.type
_entity_poly.pdbx_seq_one_letter_code
_entity_poly.pdbx_strand_id
1 'polypeptide(L)'
;RRFAEARIPVLANPSHIVPVMIGNPVHCKAVSDTMLEKHGIYVQPINYPTVPRGTERLRLTPTPVHSNAHMDQLVDAMTSLWKACPVGKGEYVRLAAE
;
A
#
# COMPACT_ATOMS: atom_id res chain seq x y z
N ARG A 1 7.52 10.91 -2.74
CA ARG A 1 7.73 11.85 -1.61
C ARG A 1 6.54 11.81 -0.65
N ARG A 2 5.31 12.10 -1.11
CA ARG A 2 4.07 12.04 -0.28
C ARG A 2 3.92 10.80 0.63
N PHE A 3 4.06 9.58 0.09
CA PHE A 3 3.98 8.37 0.94
C PHE A 3 5.09 8.22 1.98
N ALA A 4 6.30 8.71 1.68
CA ALA A 4 7.40 8.70 2.64
C ALA A 4 7.12 9.67 3.80
N GLU A 5 6.58 10.85 3.48
CA GLU A 5 6.13 11.84 4.47
C GLU A 5 5.00 11.28 5.36
N ALA A 6 4.10 10.50 4.78
CA ALA A 6 3.02 9.79 5.48
C ALA A 6 3.47 8.50 6.20
N ARG A 7 4.77 8.15 6.18
CA ARG A 7 5.34 6.91 6.76
C ARG A 7 4.68 5.61 6.26
N ILE A 8 4.25 5.60 5.00
CA ILE A 8 3.72 4.41 4.33
C ILE A 8 4.91 3.61 3.75
N PRO A 9 5.00 2.28 3.98
CA PRO A 9 6.17 1.47 3.64
C PRO A 9 6.25 1.17 2.14
N VAL A 10 6.83 2.10 1.38
CA VAL A 10 7.08 1.94 -0.05
C VAL A 10 8.43 1.26 -0.26
N LEU A 11 8.49 0.19 -1.06
CA LEU A 11 9.75 -0.41 -1.48
C LEU A 11 10.37 0.41 -2.61
N ALA A 12 11.56 0.97 -2.35
CA ALA A 12 12.31 1.74 -3.34
C ALA A 12 12.72 0.86 -4.53
N ASN A 13 12.46 1.35 -5.74
CA ASN A 13 12.83 0.68 -6.98
C ASN A 13 12.95 1.73 -8.11
N PRO A 14 13.72 1.46 -9.17
CA PRO A 14 13.96 2.43 -10.25
C PRO A 14 12.83 2.46 -11.32
N SER A 15 11.62 2.00 -10.99
CA SER A 15 10.50 1.92 -11.94
C SER A 15 9.34 2.86 -11.58
N HIS A 16 8.35 2.92 -12.46
CA HIS A 16 7.08 3.65 -12.23
C HIS A 16 6.10 2.90 -11.31
N ILE A 17 6.39 1.63 -11.00
CA ILE A 17 5.59 0.83 -10.07
C ILE A 17 5.94 1.26 -8.64
N VAL A 18 4.92 1.57 -7.85
CA VAL A 18 5.06 1.97 -6.44
C VAL A 18 4.47 0.85 -5.55
N PRO A 19 5.29 -0.12 -5.13
CA PRO A 19 4.86 -1.19 -4.24
C PRO A 19 4.75 -0.70 -2.79
N VAL A 20 3.57 -0.85 -2.18
CA VAL A 20 3.34 -0.60 -0.76
C VAL A 20 3.30 -1.94 -0.02
N MET A 21 4.26 -2.16 0.87
CA MET A 21 4.44 -3.43 1.57
C MET A 21 3.39 -3.65 2.65
N ILE A 22 2.74 -4.82 2.64
CA ILE A 22 1.75 -5.23 3.65
C ILE A 22 2.22 -6.45 4.44
N GLY A 23 2.81 -7.44 3.77
CA GLY A 23 3.42 -8.64 4.39
C GLY A 23 2.42 -9.68 4.92
N ASN A 24 1.13 -9.51 4.68
CA ASN A 24 0.12 -10.50 5.00
C ASN A 24 -1.02 -10.48 3.96
N PRO A 25 -1.45 -11.63 3.42
CA PRO A 25 -2.44 -11.68 2.34
C PRO A 25 -3.85 -11.26 2.78
N VAL A 26 -4.24 -11.58 4.02
CA VAL A 26 -5.55 -11.21 4.57
C VAL A 26 -5.63 -9.70 4.75
N HIS A 27 -4.58 -9.09 5.34
CA HIS A 27 -4.51 -7.64 5.48
C HIS A 27 -4.40 -6.94 4.13
N CYS A 28 -3.63 -7.48 3.18
CA CYS A 28 -3.48 -6.90 1.84
C CYS A 28 -4.84 -6.81 1.12
N LYS A 29 -5.63 -7.89 1.21
CA LYS A 29 -7.00 -7.89 0.69
C LYS A 29 -7.89 -6.90 1.44
N ALA A 30 -7.90 -6.92 2.77
CA ALA A 30 -8.75 -6.04 3.57
C ALA A 30 -8.46 -4.55 3.31
N VAL A 31 -7.18 -4.18 3.12
CA VAL A 31 -6.78 -2.83 2.74
C VAL A 31 -7.33 -2.49 1.36
N SER A 32 -7.13 -3.35 0.36
CA SER A 32 -7.68 -3.15 -0.98
C SER A 32 -9.20 -2.98 -0.98
N ASP A 33 -9.92 -3.86 -0.29
CA ASP A 33 -11.38 -3.81 -0.18
C ASP A 33 -11.82 -2.49 0.48
N THR A 34 -11.17 -2.09 1.57
CA THR A 34 -11.51 -0.84 2.27
C THR A 34 -11.25 0.39 1.40
N MET A 35 -10.15 0.41 0.65
CA MET A 35 -9.83 1.49 -0.29
C MET A 35 -10.91 1.62 -1.37
N LEU A 36 -11.40 0.50 -1.89
CA LEU A 36 -12.47 0.49 -2.87
C LEU A 36 -13.81 0.93 -2.27
N GLU A 37 -14.24 0.29 -1.18
CA GLU A 37 -15.56 0.47 -0.58
C GLU A 37 -15.76 1.84 0.06
N LYS A 38 -14.74 2.35 0.79
CA LYS A 38 -14.87 3.60 1.55
C LYS A 38 -14.35 4.83 0.81
N HIS A 39 -13.40 4.64 -0.08
CA HIS A 39 -12.71 5.76 -0.75
C HIS A 39 -12.90 5.78 -2.26
N GLY A 40 -13.53 4.75 -2.85
CA GLY A 40 -13.71 4.63 -4.29
C GLY A 40 -12.39 4.41 -5.05
N ILE A 41 -11.35 3.93 -4.36
CA ILE A 41 -10.00 3.76 -4.94
C ILE A 41 -9.71 2.27 -5.08
N TYR A 42 -9.66 1.79 -6.32
CA TYR A 42 -9.21 0.45 -6.59
C TYR A 42 -7.68 0.39 -6.60
N VAL A 43 -7.10 -0.45 -5.74
CA VAL A 43 -5.67 -0.76 -5.71
C VAL A 43 -5.48 -2.27 -5.73
N GLN A 44 -4.64 -2.79 -6.63
CA GLN A 44 -4.50 -4.23 -6.77
C GLN A 44 -3.69 -4.81 -5.60
N PRO A 45 -4.25 -5.75 -4.82
CA PRO A 45 -3.48 -6.54 -3.88
C PRO A 45 -2.72 -7.63 -4.65
N ILE A 46 -1.42 -7.76 -4.38
CA ILE A 46 -0.56 -8.77 -4.96
C ILE A 46 -0.14 -9.74 -3.85
N ASN A 47 -0.60 -10.98 -3.98
CA ASN A 47 -0.36 -12.08 -3.05
C ASN A 47 0.28 -13.28 -3.77
N TYR A 48 0.61 -14.34 -3.03
CA TYR A 48 1.00 -15.63 -3.59
C TYR A 48 -0.03 -16.14 -4.62
N PRO A 49 0.38 -16.75 -5.76
CA PRO A 49 1.75 -17.12 -6.14
C PRO A 49 2.55 -16.02 -6.86
N THR A 50 1.98 -14.83 -7.06
CA THR A 50 2.63 -13.73 -7.82
C THR A 50 3.86 -13.18 -7.10
N VAL A 51 3.81 -13.15 -5.76
CA VAL A 51 4.95 -12.78 -4.91
C VAL A 51 5.12 -13.84 -3.81
N PRO A 52 6.34 -14.01 -3.26
CA PRO A 52 6.57 -14.87 -2.12
C PRO A 52 5.68 -14.50 -0.93
N ARG A 53 5.27 -15.52 -0.16
CA ARG A 53 4.51 -15.32 1.09
C ARG A 53 5.29 -14.43 2.05
N GLY A 54 4.60 -13.57 2.78
CA GLY A 54 5.21 -12.57 3.66
C GLY A 54 5.72 -11.32 2.93
N THR A 55 5.63 -11.28 1.60
CA THR A 55 5.99 -10.11 0.78
C THR A 55 4.80 -9.51 0.04
N GLU A 56 3.60 -9.78 0.54
CA GLU A 56 2.34 -9.25 -0.01
C GLU A 56 2.37 -7.73 -0.02
N ARG A 57 1.85 -7.14 -1.08
CA ARG A 57 1.96 -5.70 -1.33
C ARG A 57 0.82 -5.19 -2.20
N LEU A 58 0.49 -3.92 -2.06
CA LEU A 58 -0.35 -3.22 -3.01
C LEU A 58 0.52 -2.72 -4.17
N ARG A 59 0.05 -2.88 -5.40
CA ARG A 59 0.75 -2.41 -6.59
C ARG A 59 0.07 -1.15 -7.13
N LEU A 60 0.71 0.00 -6.92
CA LEU A 60 0.28 1.25 -7.51
C LEU A 60 1.04 1.52 -8.81
N THR A 61 0.33 1.95 -9.83
CA THR A 61 0.89 2.37 -11.13
C THR A 61 0.28 3.70 -11.55
N PRO A 62 0.75 4.82 -10.98
CA PRO A 62 0.30 6.14 -11.40
C PRO A 62 0.58 6.33 -12.90
N THR A 63 -0.36 6.96 -13.58
CA THR A 63 -0.24 7.30 -15.02
C THR A 63 -0.39 8.81 -15.20
N PRO A 64 0.01 9.38 -16.36
CA PRO A 64 -0.09 10.82 -16.58
C PRO A 64 -1.50 11.42 -16.46
N VAL A 65 -2.56 10.60 -16.55
CA VAL A 65 -3.94 11.05 -16.37
C VAL A 65 -4.36 11.18 -14.90
N HIS A 66 -3.55 10.71 -13.95
CA HIS A 66 -3.78 10.94 -12.54
C HIS A 66 -3.36 12.36 -12.16
N SER A 67 -4.32 13.19 -11.78
CA SER A 67 -4.07 14.55 -11.33
C SER A 67 -3.40 14.57 -9.95
N ASN A 68 -2.83 15.71 -9.57
CA ASN A 68 -2.33 15.91 -8.21
C ASN A 68 -3.42 15.67 -7.15
N ALA A 69 -4.66 16.08 -7.44
CA ALA A 69 -5.80 15.86 -6.55
C ALA A 69 -6.14 14.37 -6.37
N HIS A 70 -6.05 13.55 -7.42
CA HIS A 70 -6.21 12.10 -7.29
C HIS A 70 -5.12 11.50 -6.40
N MET A 71 -3.89 11.99 -6.55
CA MET A 71 -2.75 11.55 -5.74
C MET A 71 -2.90 11.98 -4.27
N ASP A 72 -3.45 13.17 -4.00
CA ASP A 72 -3.73 13.64 -2.64
C ASP A 72 -4.85 12.81 -1.98
N GLN A 73 -5.95 12.57 -2.70
CA GLN A 73 -7.03 11.68 -2.23
C GLN A 73 -6.52 10.27 -1.89
N LEU A 74 -5.64 9.71 -2.72
CA LEU A 74 -5.00 8.41 -2.46
C LEU A 74 -4.15 8.44 -1.19
N VAL A 75 -3.34 9.48 -1.02
CA VAL A 75 -2.46 9.62 0.15
C VAL A 75 -3.27 9.80 1.43
N ASP A 76 -4.34 10.60 1.40
CA ASP A 76 -5.21 10.82 2.54
C ASP A 76 -5.96 9.56 2.95
N ALA A 77 -6.53 8.84 1.97
CA ALA A 77 -7.21 7.56 2.20
C ALA A 77 -6.26 6.53 2.83
N MET A 78 -5.08 6.34 2.23
CA MET A 78 -4.06 5.43 2.77
C MET A 78 -3.60 5.84 4.16
N THR A 79 -3.39 7.14 4.41
CA THR A 79 -2.94 7.65 5.71
C THR A 79 -4.00 7.43 6.79
N SER A 80 -5.27 7.69 6.47
CA SER A 80 -6.40 7.43 7.37
C SER A 80 -6.45 5.96 7.76
N LEU A 81 -6.36 5.08 6.76
CA LEU A 81 -6.35 3.63 6.98
C LEU A 81 -5.15 3.20 7.84
N TRP A 82 -3.94 3.71 7.54
CA TRP A 82 -2.71 3.35 8.26
C TRP A 82 -2.72 3.80 9.73
N LYS A 83 -3.40 4.92 10.03
CA LYS A 83 -3.64 5.39 11.41
C LYS A 83 -4.68 4.54 12.14
N ALA A 84 -5.73 4.10 11.44
CA ALA A 84 -6.79 3.27 12.00
C ALA A 84 -6.37 1.80 12.17
N CYS A 85 -5.37 1.34 11.42
CA CYS A 85 -4.86 -0.02 11.49
C CYS A 85 -3.76 -0.17 12.55
N PRO A 86 -3.79 -1.21 13.40
CA PRO A 86 -2.66 -1.59 14.27
C PRO A 86 -1.34 -1.85 13.51
N VAL A 87 -1.43 -2.08 12.19
CA VAL A 87 -0.32 -2.25 11.25
C VAL A 87 0.70 -1.09 11.30
N GLY A 88 0.27 0.11 11.74
CA GLY A 88 1.11 1.30 11.85
C GLY A 88 2.13 1.31 13.01
N LYS A 89 2.14 0.31 13.91
CA LYS A 89 3.09 0.25 15.05
C LYS A 89 4.39 -0.52 14.80
N GLY A 90 4.80 -0.67 13.54
CA GLY A 90 6.19 -1.07 13.21
C GLY A 90 6.55 -2.55 13.45
N GLU A 91 5.58 -3.42 13.76
CA GLU A 91 5.86 -4.82 14.08
C GLU A 91 6.09 -5.73 12.85
N TYR A 92 5.65 -5.36 11.64
CA TYR A 92 5.68 -6.29 10.50
C TYR A 92 6.88 -6.17 9.56
N VAL A 93 7.71 -5.11 9.65
CA VAL A 93 8.87 -4.93 8.75
C VAL A 93 10.10 -5.74 9.21
N ARG A 94 10.15 -6.21 10.46
CA ARG A 94 11.35 -6.86 11.03
C ARG A 94 11.37 -8.39 10.99
N LEU A 95 10.28 -9.08 10.67
CA LEU A 95 10.20 -10.56 10.80
C LEU A 95 10.35 -11.34 9.48
N ALA A 96 10.74 -10.71 8.37
CA ALA A 96 10.95 -11.41 7.09
C ALA A 96 12.29 -11.08 6.41
N ALA A 97 13.29 -10.66 7.19
CA ALA A 97 14.66 -10.46 6.73
C ALA A 97 15.72 -11.12 7.64
N GLU A 98 15.30 -12.10 8.44
CA GLU A 98 16.16 -13.12 9.06
C GLU A 98 15.56 -14.50 8.80
#